data_AF-I3EDQ9-F1
#
_entry.id   AF-I3EDQ9-F1
#
_cell.length_a   1.000
_cell.length_b   1.000
_cell.length_c   1.000
_cell.angle_alpha   90.00
_cell.angle_beta   90.00
_cell.angle_gamma   90.00
#
_symmetry.space_group_name_H-M   'P 1'
#
loop_
_entity.id
_entity.type
_entity.pdbx_description
1 polymer ?
#
loop_
_entity_poly.entity_id
_entity_poly.type
_entity_poly.pdbx_seq_one_letter_code
_entity_poly.pdbx_strand_id
1 'polypeptide(L)'
;MTVHGYNSSKTKDIMLKLPDEITGEVELVEFKNRKSAGTVLLCGKKTYRLVCREDSNTFLIKSEEGLSKIELCLECQDIKYGEEDVLDILPEISMGALGNVNLYIPKTRVFSMYPMTDIQYKNMLMRNRSLWAEHDGQVYFARVANKTTIEVLLLARSLIISKETTSESEIRQAFNEILSPILFQLVVVYVDNESIDDVKLKSDIISLFKITSENEEEFRKNMTINALQ
;
A
#
# COMPACT_ATOMS: atom_id res chain seq x y z
N MET A 1 -49.98 -21.02 25.37
CA MET A 1 -48.72 -20.29 25.10
C MET A 1 -47.78 -21.30 24.45
N THR A 2 -47.65 -21.26 23.13
CA THR A 2 -46.87 -22.24 22.38
C THR A 2 -45.42 -21.79 22.38
N VAL A 3 -44.57 -22.47 23.16
CA VAL A 3 -43.13 -22.23 23.16
C VAL A 3 -42.56 -22.95 21.94
N HIS A 4 -42.19 -22.19 20.90
CA HIS A 4 -41.46 -22.75 19.77
C HIS A 4 -40.04 -23.04 20.23
N GLY A 5 -39.72 -24.34 20.34
CA GLY A 5 -38.42 -24.83 20.77
C GLY A 5 -37.33 -24.62 19.72
N TYR A 6 -36.10 -24.53 20.21
CA TYR A 6 -34.89 -24.26 19.47
C TYR A 6 -34.55 -25.42 18.52
N ASN A 7 -34.38 -25.14 17.22
CA ASN A 7 -33.92 -26.14 16.25
C ASN A 7 -32.38 -26.10 16.26
N SER A 8 -31.74 -27.17 16.76
CA SER A 8 -30.27 -27.27 16.76
C SER A 8 -29.76 -27.61 15.34
N SER A 9 -29.81 -26.65 14.42
CA SER A 9 -29.12 -26.80 13.14
C SER A 9 -27.60 -26.80 13.39
N LYS A 10 -26.85 -27.59 12.61
CA LYS A 10 -25.38 -27.71 12.73
C LYS A 10 -24.62 -26.43 12.31
N THR A 11 -25.32 -25.47 11.72
CA THR A 11 -24.79 -24.18 11.26
C THR A 11 -24.93 -23.16 12.38
N LYS A 12 -23.81 -22.61 12.84
CA LYS A 12 -23.80 -21.54 13.82
C LYS A 12 -24.13 -20.23 13.11
N ASP A 13 -25.20 -19.57 13.53
CA ASP A 13 -25.52 -18.24 13.02
C ASP A 13 -24.57 -17.20 13.63
N ILE A 14 -23.95 -16.40 12.76
CA ILE A 14 -22.99 -15.35 13.11
C ILE A 14 -23.58 -14.01 12.69
N MET A 15 -23.57 -13.04 13.61
CA MET A 15 -23.94 -11.67 13.29
C MET A 15 -22.68 -10.85 13.06
N LEU A 16 -22.55 -10.26 11.87
CA LEU A 16 -21.51 -9.30 11.57
C LEU A 16 -22.11 -7.89 11.54
N LYS A 17 -21.63 -7.02 12.43
CA LYS A 17 -21.97 -5.59 12.39
C LYS A 17 -21.07 -4.89 11.38
N LEU A 18 -21.68 -4.49 10.26
CA LEU A 18 -21.02 -3.69 9.23
C LEU A 18 -21.11 -2.19 9.58
N PRO A 19 -20.04 -1.41 9.37
CA PRO A 19 -20.09 0.05 9.38
C PRO A 19 -21.04 0.57 8.30
N ASP A 20 -21.72 1.70 8.58
CA ASP A 20 -22.71 2.28 7.67
C ASP A 20 -22.10 2.71 6.32
N GLU A 21 -20.79 2.99 6.28
CA GLU A 21 -20.09 3.33 5.03
C GLU A 21 -19.85 2.15 4.08
N ILE A 22 -20.04 0.91 4.54
CA ILE A 22 -19.89 -0.28 3.70
C ILE A 22 -21.10 -0.37 2.77
N THR A 23 -20.83 -0.16 1.48
CA THR A 23 -21.81 -0.31 0.41
C THR A 23 -21.21 -1.18 -0.70
N GLY A 24 -21.97 -2.17 -1.16
CA GLY A 24 -21.55 -3.07 -2.24
C GLY A 24 -20.89 -4.37 -1.78
N GLU A 25 -20.08 -4.95 -2.66
CA GLU A 25 -19.42 -6.24 -2.43
C GLU A 25 -18.29 -6.13 -1.41
N VAL A 26 -18.17 -7.18 -0.60
CA VAL A 26 -17.12 -7.32 0.42
C VAL A 26 -16.41 -8.65 0.26
N GLU A 27 -15.12 -8.67 0.54
CA GLU A 27 -14.30 -9.88 0.52
C GLU A 27 -13.78 -10.19 1.93
N LEU A 28 -13.93 -11.45 2.35
CA LEU A 28 -13.40 -11.95 3.61
C LEU A 28 -12.08 -12.67 3.37
N VAL A 29 -11.02 -12.22 4.05
CA VAL A 29 -9.67 -12.77 3.88
C VAL A 29 -9.06 -13.10 5.22
N GLU A 30 -8.59 -14.32 5.37
CA GLU A 30 -7.77 -14.72 6.51
C GLU A 30 -6.31 -14.39 6.27
N PHE A 31 -5.61 -13.97 7.33
CA PHE A 31 -4.19 -13.67 7.27
C PHE A 31 -3.45 -14.16 8.51
N LYS A 32 -2.16 -14.37 8.32
CA LYS A 32 -1.20 -14.64 9.39
C LYS A 32 0.14 -14.01 9.04
N ASN A 33 0.60 -13.10 9.90
CA ASN A 33 1.93 -12.51 9.83
C ASN A 33 2.67 -12.72 11.16
N ARG A 34 3.87 -12.14 11.28
CA ARG A 34 4.72 -12.28 12.47
C ARG A 34 4.09 -11.70 13.74
N LYS A 35 3.27 -10.66 13.61
CA LYS A 35 2.70 -9.92 14.75
C LYS A 35 1.30 -10.40 15.12
N SER A 36 0.53 -10.91 14.17
CA SER A 36 -0.87 -11.24 14.37
C SER A 36 -1.41 -12.20 13.31
N ALA A 37 -2.55 -12.81 13.65
CA ALA A 37 -3.41 -13.51 12.71
C ALA A 37 -4.84 -13.05 12.90
N GLY A 38 -5.68 -13.27 11.90
CA GLY A 38 -7.11 -12.99 11.99
C GLY A 38 -7.78 -12.97 10.62
N THR A 39 -8.99 -12.42 10.61
CA THR A 39 -9.79 -12.24 9.40
C THR A 39 -10.01 -10.75 9.19
N VAL A 40 -9.88 -10.31 7.94
CA VAL A 40 -10.25 -8.96 7.53
C VAL A 40 -11.40 -8.98 6.55
N LEU A 41 -12.14 -7.89 6.55
CA LEU A 41 -13.15 -7.53 5.57
C LEU A 41 -12.57 -6.43 4.67
N LEU A 42 -12.46 -6.71 3.37
CA LEU A 42 -12.06 -5.74 2.35
C LEU A 42 -13.33 -5.16 1.72
N CYS A 43 -13.44 -3.83 1.73
CA CYS A 43 -14.59 -3.12 1.18
C CYS A 43 -14.13 -1.86 0.44
N GLY A 44 -14.20 -1.89 -0.90
CA GLY A 44 -13.85 -0.75 -1.76
C GLY A 44 -12.44 -0.20 -1.50
N LYS A 45 -12.35 0.86 -0.68
CA LYS A 45 -11.09 1.57 -0.36
C LYS A 45 -10.57 1.32 1.06
N LYS A 46 -11.29 0.54 1.87
CA LYS A 46 -10.97 0.30 3.28
C LYS A 46 -10.83 -1.18 3.57
N THR A 47 -10.05 -1.46 4.61
CA THR A 47 -9.89 -2.79 5.19
C THR A 47 -10.26 -2.71 6.67
N TYR A 48 -11.05 -3.66 7.14
CA TYR A 48 -11.45 -3.77 8.54
C TYR A 48 -11.00 -5.11 9.11
N ARG A 49 -10.48 -5.12 10.33
CA ARG A 49 -10.29 -6.36 11.09
C ARG A 49 -11.63 -6.80 11.68
N LEU A 50 -11.95 -8.07 11.54
CA LEU A 50 -13.06 -8.66 12.30
C LEU A 50 -12.58 -9.02 13.69
N VAL A 51 -13.31 -8.55 14.70
CA VAL A 51 -13.07 -8.92 16.09
C VAL A 51 -14.35 -9.47 16.71
N CYS A 52 -14.19 -10.46 17.57
CA CYS A 52 -15.29 -11.01 18.34
C CYS A 52 -15.64 -10.04 19.45
N ARG A 53 -16.91 -9.68 19.55
CA ARG A 53 -17.45 -8.95 20.68
C ARG A 53 -17.99 -9.94 21.70
N GLU A 54 -17.47 -9.88 22.92
CA GLU A 54 -18.07 -10.58 24.05
C GLU A 54 -19.32 -9.80 24.48
N ASP A 55 -20.49 -10.25 24.05
CA ASP A 55 -21.77 -9.75 24.55
C ASP A 55 -22.38 -10.79 25.50
N SER A 56 -22.81 -10.36 26.68
CA SER A 56 -23.50 -11.22 27.68
C SER A 56 -24.97 -11.48 27.32
N ASN A 57 -25.48 -10.84 26.26
CA ASN A 57 -26.86 -10.94 25.81
C ASN A 57 -27.04 -12.11 24.84
N THR A 58 -28.18 -12.79 24.94
CA THR A 58 -28.57 -13.82 23.97
C THR A 58 -29.38 -13.18 22.85
N PHE A 59 -28.88 -13.23 21.62
CA PHE A 59 -29.60 -12.76 20.43
C PHE A 59 -30.28 -13.92 19.72
N LEU A 60 -31.52 -13.71 19.27
CA LEU A 60 -32.30 -14.66 18.48
C LEU A 60 -32.68 -14.02 17.14
N ILE A 61 -32.48 -14.76 16.05
CA ILE A 61 -32.95 -14.42 14.71
C ILE A 61 -34.22 -15.23 14.45
N LYS A 62 -35.26 -14.55 14.00
CA LYS A 62 -36.46 -15.18 13.47
C LYS A 62 -36.39 -15.18 11.95
N SER A 63 -36.28 -16.36 11.34
CA SER A 63 -36.39 -16.57 9.90
C SER A 63 -37.73 -17.25 9.57
N GLU A 64 -38.00 -17.44 8.28
CA GLU A 64 -39.16 -18.23 7.82
C GLU A 64 -39.10 -19.69 8.31
N GLU A 65 -37.90 -20.21 8.57
CA GLU A 65 -37.63 -21.59 8.99
C GLU A 65 -37.67 -21.79 10.51
N GLY A 66 -37.67 -20.71 11.31
CA GLY A 66 -37.80 -20.79 12.76
C GLY A 66 -37.03 -19.72 13.54
N LEU A 67 -36.73 -20.05 14.80
CA LEU A 67 -35.93 -19.23 15.71
C LEU A 67 -34.54 -19.87 15.86
N SER A 68 -33.50 -19.09 15.57
CA SER A 68 -32.10 -19.47 15.74
C SER A 68 -31.40 -18.48 16.67
N LYS A 69 -30.37 -18.93 17.39
CA LYS A 69 -29.56 -18.12 18.31
C LYS A 69 -28.27 -17.77 17.61
N ILE A 70 -27.89 -16.51 17.76
CA ILE A 70 -26.61 -16.01 17.29
C ILE A 70 -25.55 -16.49 18.27
N GLU A 71 -24.60 -17.27 17.77
CA GLU A 71 -23.52 -17.86 18.56
C GLU A 71 -22.30 -16.94 18.64
N LEU A 72 -22.16 -16.02 17.67
CA LEU A 72 -21.01 -15.12 17.60
C LEU A 72 -21.44 -13.75 17.06
N CYS A 73 -21.01 -12.70 17.75
CA CYS A 73 -21.15 -11.32 17.30
C CYS A 73 -19.76 -10.81 16.87
N LEU A 74 -19.64 -10.41 15.61
CA LEU A 74 -18.44 -9.82 15.05
C LEU A 74 -18.67 -8.33 14.80
N GLU A 75 -17.64 -7.53 15.05
CA GLU A 75 -17.60 -6.12 14.67
C GLU A 75 -16.40 -5.83 13.77
N CYS A 76 -16.55 -4.82 12.92
CA CYS A 76 -15.48 -4.30 12.09
C CYS A 76 -14.70 -3.23 12.84
N GLN A 77 -13.41 -3.41 13.02
CA GLN A 77 -12.49 -2.38 13.51
C GLN A 77 -11.54 -1.95 12.39
N ASP A 78 -11.23 -0.65 12.30
CA ASP A 78 -10.24 -0.18 11.33
C ASP A 78 -8.90 -0.90 11.56
N ILE A 79 -8.40 -1.57 10.52
CA ILE A 79 -7.04 -2.12 10.57
C ILE A 79 -6.06 -1.08 10.03
N LYS A 80 -5.04 -0.77 10.81
CA LYS A 80 -3.86 -0.04 10.36
C LYS A 80 -2.68 -0.96 10.53
N TYR A 81 -2.26 -1.61 9.44
CA TYR A 81 -0.93 -2.20 9.42
C TYR A 81 0.08 -1.07 9.59
N GLY A 82 1.16 -1.32 10.34
CA GLY A 82 2.30 -0.41 10.28
C GLY A 82 2.83 -0.46 8.85
N GLU A 83 2.88 0.66 8.14
CA GLU A 83 3.43 0.70 6.77
C GLU A 83 4.83 0.08 6.74
N GLU A 84 5.65 0.38 7.76
CA GLU A 84 6.98 -0.22 7.97
C GLU A 84 6.96 -1.76 7.97
N ASP A 85 5.94 -2.40 8.56
CA ASP A 85 5.87 -3.87 8.59
C ASP A 85 5.70 -4.49 7.20
N VAL A 86 5.00 -3.78 6.32
CA VAL A 86 4.80 -4.20 4.94
C VAL A 86 6.04 -3.88 4.11
N LEU A 87 6.67 -2.73 4.34
CA LEU A 87 7.89 -2.31 3.64
C LEU A 87 9.09 -3.18 3.99
N ASP A 88 9.20 -3.66 5.22
CA ASP A 88 10.29 -4.50 5.71
C ASP A 88 10.38 -5.87 5.00
N ILE A 89 9.26 -6.34 4.45
CA ILE A 89 9.24 -7.59 3.68
C ILE A 89 9.46 -7.36 2.19
N LEU A 90 9.44 -6.11 1.72
CA LEU A 90 9.70 -5.80 0.32
C LEU A 90 11.20 -5.94 0.06
N PRO A 91 11.58 -6.68 -0.99
CA PRO A 91 12.98 -6.73 -1.39
C PRO A 91 13.43 -5.34 -1.85
N GLU A 92 14.64 -4.96 -1.45
CA GLU A 92 15.26 -3.74 -1.94
C GLU A 92 16.00 -4.01 -3.26
N ILE A 93 15.68 -3.22 -4.28
CA ILE A 93 16.27 -3.34 -5.62
C ILE A 93 17.01 -2.07 -6.01
N SER A 94 18.11 -2.25 -6.74
CA SER A 94 18.89 -1.16 -7.34
C SER A 94 18.59 -1.02 -8.84
N MET A 95 19.07 0.05 -9.46
CA MET A 95 18.83 0.35 -10.87
C MET A 95 19.21 -0.81 -11.82
N GLY A 96 20.31 -1.53 -11.53
CA GLY A 96 20.75 -2.66 -12.35
C GLY A 96 19.87 -3.92 -12.25
N ALA A 97 18.96 -3.97 -11.28
CA ALA A 97 18.12 -5.13 -10.99
C ALA A 97 16.65 -4.98 -11.44
N LEU A 98 16.27 -3.81 -11.97
CA LEU A 98 14.86 -3.49 -12.31
C LEU A 98 14.24 -4.43 -13.34
N GLY A 99 15.04 -4.97 -14.27
CA GLY A 99 14.57 -5.91 -15.29
C GLY A 99 14.36 -7.34 -14.77
N ASN A 100 14.79 -7.65 -13.54
CA ASN A 100 14.70 -8.99 -12.98
C ASN A 100 13.54 -9.08 -11.98
N VAL A 101 12.33 -9.34 -12.51
CA VAL A 101 11.10 -9.47 -11.71
C VAL A 101 11.20 -10.55 -10.62
N ASN A 102 12.08 -11.54 -10.76
CA ASN A 102 12.29 -12.57 -9.73
C ASN A 102 12.87 -12.02 -8.43
N LEU A 103 13.44 -10.81 -8.45
CA LEU A 103 13.92 -10.11 -7.26
C LEU A 103 12.80 -9.36 -6.54
N TYR A 104 11.60 -9.29 -7.10
CA TYR A 104 10.43 -8.65 -6.52
C TYR A 104 9.62 -9.69 -5.73
N ILE A 105 8.77 -9.22 -4.82
CA ILE A 105 7.82 -10.09 -4.10
C ILE A 105 6.45 -10.05 -4.80
N PRO A 106 5.82 -11.21 -5.09
CA PRO A 106 4.46 -11.22 -5.66
C PRO A 106 3.45 -10.57 -4.72
N LYS A 107 2.54 -9.76 -5.27
CA LYS A 107 1.43 -9.12 -4.53
C LYS A 107 0.63 -10.15 -3.74
N THR A 108 0.35 -11.32 -4.31
CA THR A 108 -0.38 -12.42 -3.65
C THR A 108 0.27 -12.85 -2.34
N ARG A 109 1.61 -12.89 -2.30
CA ARG A 109 2.37 -13.22 -1.10
C ARG A 109 2.26 -12.10 -0.06
N VAL A 110 2.42 -10.84 -0.46
CA VAL A 110 2.25 -9.69 0.45
C VAL A 110 0.83 -9.63 1.01
N PHE A 111 -0.17 -9.81 0.14
CA PHE A 111 -1.59 -9.83 0.46
C PHE A 111 -1.96 -10.90 1.48
N SER A 112 -1.38 -12.11 1.38
CA SER A 112 -1.63 -13.18 2.36
C SER A 112 -1.17 -12.84 3.79
N MET A 113 -0.20 -11.92 3.93
CA MET A 113 0.34 -11.48 5.22
C MET A 113 -0.29 -10.18 5.71
N TYR A 114 -0.63 -9.29 4.79
CA TYR A 114 -1.11 -7.94 5.04
C TYR A 114 -2.25 -7.59 4.08
N PRO A 115 -3.41 -8.27 4.15
CA PRO A 115 -4.48 -8.04 3.19
C PRO A 115 -4.97 -6.60 3.27
N MET A 116 -4.90 -5.90 2.15
CA MET A 116 -5.30 -4.50 1.96
C MET A 116 -5.88 -4.34 0.56
N THR A 117 -6.70 -3.31 0.37
CA THR A 117 -7.22 -2.97 -0.96
C THR A 117 -6.09 -2.50 -1.89
N ASP A 118 -6.28 -2.67 -3.19
CA ASP A 118 -5.29 -2.27 -4.20
C ASP A 118 -4.94 -0.78 -4.12
N ILE A 119 -5.93 0.05 -3.78
CA ILE A 119 -5.74 1.49 -3.59
C ILE A 119 -4.84 1.77 -2.39
N GLN A 120 -5.02 1.03 -1.29
CA GLN A 120 -4.14 1.15 -0.12
C GLN A 120 -2.71 0.72 -0.45
N TYR A 121 -2.53 -0.40 -1.15
CA TYR A 121 -1.21 -0.83 -1.61
C TYR A 121 -0.53 0.21 -2.50
N LYS A 122 -1.23 0.70 -3.53
CA LYS A 122 -0.68 1.69 -4.46
C LYS A 122 -0.25 2.95 -3.71
N ASN A 123 -1.09 3.47 -2.82
CA ASN A 123 -0.78 4.66 -2.03
C ASN A 123 0.41 4.45 -1.10
N MET A 124 0.48 3.31 -0.42
CA MET A 124 1.60 2.96 0.45
C MET A 124 2.91 2.85 -0.34
N LEU A 125 2.92 2.13 -1.46
CA LEU A 125 4.12 1.95 -2.29
C LEU A 125 4.63 3.29 -2.86
N MET A 126 3.71 4.12 -3.37
CA MET A 126 4.03 5.45 -3.90
C MET A 126 4.70 6.34 -2.85
N ARG A 127 4.13 6.43 -1.64
CA ARG A 127 4.69 7.26 -0.54
C ARG A 127 6.05 6.78 -0.05
N ASN A 128 6.33 5.49 -0.22
CA ASN A 128 7.51 4.84 0.33
C ASN A 128 8.52 4.43 -0.76
N ARG A 129 8.58 5.20 -1.86
CA ARG A 129 9.61 5.07 -2.93
C ARG A 129 9.74 3.61 -3.41
N SER A 130 8.61 2.94 -3.53
CA SER A 130 8.52 1.54 -3.94
C SER A 130 7.89 1.45 -5.32
N LEU A 131 8.24 0.39 -6.05
CA LEU A 131 7.73 0.14 -7.39
C LEU A 131 6.76 -1.02 -7.38
N TRP A 132 5.86 -1.01 -8.36
CA TRP A 132 5.15 -2.21 -8.78
C TRP A 132 5.38 -2.47 -10.27
N ALA A 133 5.45 -3.75 -10.60
CA ALA A 133 5.58 -4.24 -11.97
C ALA A 133 4.51 -5.28 -12.23
N GLU A 134 4.01 -5.34 -13.46
CA GLU A 134 3.16 -6.44 -13.91
C GLU A 134 3.97 -7.36 -14.83
N HIS A 135 3.93 -8.66 -14.57
CA HIS A 135 4.57 -9.69 -15.36
C HIS A 135 3.69 -10.95 -15.35
N ASP A 136 3.40 -11.50 -16.52
CA ASP A 136 2.54 -12.68 -16.69
C ASP A 136 1.18 -12.59 -15.96
N GLY A 137 0.57 -11.40 -15.98
CA GLY A 137 -0.72 -11.12 -15.32
C GLY A 137 -0.66 -11.07 -13.79
N GLN A 138 0.54 -11.14 -13.20
CA GLN A 138 0.76 -10.97 -11.76
C GLN A 138 1.45 -9.64 -11.46
N VAL A 139 1.03 -9.02 -10.36
CA VAL A 139 1.63 -7.79 -9.85
C VAL A 139 2.71 -8.14 -8.82
N TYR A 140 3.85 -7.48 -8.92
CA TYR A 140 5.02 -7.66 -8.07
C TYR A 140 5.42 -6.33 -7.43
N PHE A 141 5.94 -6.38 -6.20
CA PHE A 141 6.33 -5.20 -5.43
C PHE A 141 7.81 -5.27 -5.05
N ALA A 142 8.46 -4.10 -4.97
CA ALA A 142 9.81 -3.96 -4.44
C ALA A 142 10.04 -2.55 -3.92
N ARG A 143 10.95 -2.41 -2.94
CA ARG A 143 11.44 -1.11 -2.49
C ARG A 143 12.63 -0.69 -3.35
N VAL A 144 12.73 0.59 -3.70
CA VAL A 144 13.91 1.08 -4.43
C VAL A 144 14.97 1.56 -3.45
N ALA A 145 16.21 1.14 -3.67
CA ALA A 145 17.34 1.58 -2.88
C ALA A 145 17.48 3.12 -2.92
N ASN A 146 17.81 3.74 -1.78
CA ASN A 146 17.90 5.20 -1.67
C ASN A 146 18.80 5.84 -2.74
N LYS A 147 19.94 5.21 -3.06
CA LYS A 147 20.86 5.70 -4.11
C LYS A 147 20.18 5.79 -5.47
N THR A 148 19.45 4.74 -5.87
CA THR A 148 18.68 4.72 -7.12
C THR A 148 17.55 5.75 -7.10
N THR A 149 16.86 5.92 -5.97
CA THR A 149 15.83 6.97 -5.84
C THR A 149 16.43 8.36 -6.03
N ILE A 150 17.57 8.67 -5.39
CA ILE A 150 18.28 9.95 -5.56
C ILE A 150 18.59 10.22 -7.04
N GLU A 151 19.16 9.24 -7.74
CA GLU A 151 19.51 9.36 -9.17
C GLU A 151 18.29 9.65 -10.04
N VAL A 152 17.17 8.97 -9.79
CA VAL A 152 15.91 9.16 -10.52
C VAL A 152 15.36 10.57 -10.31
N LEU A 153 15.31 11.03 -9.06
CA LEU A 153 14.80 12.36 -8.75
C LEU A 153 15.72 13.46 -9.31
N LEU A 154 17.05 13.30 -9.19
CA LEU A 154 18.01 14.24 -9.77
C LEU A 154 17.86 14.35 -11.29
N LEU A 155 17.62 13.23 -11.98
CA LEU A 155 17.36 13.25 -13.41
C LEU A 155 16.09 14.04 -13.74
N ALA A 156 14.97 13.72 -13.08
CA ALA A 156 13.70 14.43 -13.30
C ALA A 156 13.87 15.95 -13.10
N ARG A 157 14.56 16.36 -12.03
CA ARG A 157 14.88 17.76 -11.77
C ARG A 157 15.76 18.39 -12.85
N SER A 158 16.78 17.68 -13.30
CA SER A 158 17.68 18.16 -14.35
C SER A 158 16.94 18.35 -15.68
N LEU A 159 15.96 17.48 -15.98
CA LEU A 159 15.09 17.63 -17.14
C LEU A 159 14.18 18.85 -17.02
N ILE A 160 13.61 19.12 -15.85
CA ILE A 160 12.80 20.32 -15.59
C ILE A 160 13.62 21.59 -15.88
N ILE A 161 14.83 21.65 -15.35
CA ILE A 161 15.72 22.80 -15.51
C ILE A 161 16.16 22.95 -16.97
N SER A 162 16.64 21.87 -17.60
CA SER A 162 17.22 21.94 -18.95
C SER A 162 16.20 22.17 -20.06
N LYS A 163 14.96 21.73 -19.86
CA LYS A 163 13.85 21.96 -20.81
C LYS A 163 13.03 23.21 -20.49
N GLU A 164 13.27 23.84 -19.34
CA GLU A 164 12.50 25.00 -18.87
C GLU A 164 10.98 24.71 -18.81
N THR A 165 10.61 23.49 -18.40
CA THR A 165 9.22 23.00 -18.37
C THR A 165 8.96 22.17 -17.12
N THR A 166 7.75 22.26 -16.57
CA THR A 166 7.27 21.38 -15.50
C THR A 166 6.20 20.40 -15.99
N SER A 167 5.87 20.42 -17.29
CA SER A 167 4.87 19.53 -17.89
C SER A 167 5.24 18.06 -17.66
N GLU A 168 4.36 17.31 -16.99
CA GLU A 168 4.56 15.88 -16.72
C GLU A 168 4.82 15.12 -18.03
N SER A 169 4.05 15.40 -19.07
CA SER A 169 4.14 14.69 -20.35
C SER A 169 5.51 14.88 -21.02
N GLU A 170 6.03 16.10 -21.06
CA GLU A 170 7.33 16.43 -21.66
C GLU A 170 8.49 15.85 -20.86
N ILE A 171 8.42 15.94 -19.53
CA ILE A 171 9.45 15.40 -18.64
C ILE A 171 9.42 13.87 -18.67
N ARG A 172 8.24 13.25 -18.66
CA ARG A 172 8.09 11.79 -18.79
C ARG A 172 8.67 11.27 -20.09
N GLN A 173 8.43 11.97 -21.20
CA GLN A 173 8.98 11.57 -22.50
C GLN A 173 10.52 11.57 -22.46
N ALA A 174 11.14 12.67 -22.04
CA ALA A 174 12.59 12.76 -21.99
C ALA A 174 13.23 11.88 -20.89
N PHE A 175 12.52 11.65 -19.80
CA PHE A 175 12.95 10.72 -18.77
C PHE A 175 13.06 9.29 -19.33
N ASN A 176 12.03 8.86 -20.06
CA ASN A 176 11.95 7.51 -20.64
C ASN A 176 12.97 7.28 -21.77
N GLU A 177 13.56 8.33 -22.32
CA GLU A 177 14.68 8.24 -23.26
C GLU A 177 16.01 7.87 -22.56
N ILE A 178 16.09 8.05 -21.23
CA ILE A 178 17.33 7.90 -20.45
C ILE A 178 17.23 6.72 -19.47
N LEU A 179 16.14 6.64 -18.71
CA LEU A 179 15.90 5.62 -17.68
C LEU A 179 14.69 4.76 -18.01
N SER A 180 14.63 3.57 -17.40
CA SER A 180 13.51 2.65 -17.57
C SER A 180 12.18 3.32 -17.17
N PRO A 181 11.11 3.22 -17.98
CA PRO A 181 9.83 3.87 -17.70
C PRO A 181 9.20 3.52 -16.35
N ILE A 182 9.51 2.34 -15.81
CA ILE A 182 9.04 1.92 -14.48
C ILE A 182 9.50 2.88 -13.39
N LEU A 183 10.69 3.48 -13.52
CA LEU A 183 11.26 4.38 -12.53
C LEU A 183 10.51 5.71 -12.44
N PHE A 184 9.75 6.09 -13.48
CA PHE A 184 8.94 7.30 -13.42
C PHE A 184 7.83 7.19 -12.37
N GLN A 185 7.45 5.99 -11.91
CA GLN A 185 6.53 5.81 -10.77
C GLN A 185 7.04 6.53 -9.51
N LEU A 186 8.36 6.67 -9.33
CA LEU A 186 8.96 7.43 -8.22
C LEU A 186 8.75 8.94 -8.36
N VAL A 187 8.52 9.43 -9.58
CA VAL A 187 8.32 10.86 -9.87
C VAL A 187 6.84 11.24 -9.84
N VAL A 188 5.93 10.30 -10.17
CA VAL A 188 4.47 10.53 -10.22
C VAL A 188 3.91 11.14 -8.94
N VAL A 189 4.51 10.85 -7.77
CA VAL A 189 4.06 11.39 -6.48
C VAL A 189 4.25 12.89 -6.33
N TYR A 190 5.07 13.51 -7.18
CA TYR A 190 5.29 14.96 -7.22
C TYR A 190 4.48 15.64 -8.32
N VAL A 191 3.63 14.90 -9.05
CA VAL A 191 2.77 15.46 -10.08
C VAL A 191 1.48 15.98 -9.46
N ASP A 192 1.15 17.23 -9.73
CA ASP A 192 -0.14 17.85 -9.43
C ASP A 192 -0.63 18.63 -10.66
N ASN A 193 -1.87 18.39 -11.08
CA ASN A 193 -2.47 18.99 -12.27
C ASN A 193 -1.56 18.96 -13.51
N GLU A 194 -1.02 17.78 -13.85
CA GLU A 194 -0.10 17.55 -14.99
C GLU A 194 1.22 18.33 -14.92
N SER A 195 1.57 18.89 -13.76
CA SER A 195 2.83 19.60 -13.52
C SER A 195 3.62 18.92 -12.40
N ILE A 196 4.94 18.79 -12.60
CA ILE A 196 5.85 18.26 -11.58
C ILE A 196 6.24 19.39 -10.61
N ASP A 197 6.08 19.14 -9.32
CA ASP A 197 6.47 20.04 -8.22
C ASP A 197 7.98 19.94 -7.93
N ASP A 198 8.77 20.79 -8.57
CA ASP A 198 10.23 20.87 -8.37
C ASP A 198 10.62 21.17 -6.90
N VAL A 199 9.79 21.93 -6.17
CA VAL A 199 10.09 22.28 -4.78
C VAL A 199 10.01 21.07 -3.88
N LYS A 200 8.94 20.27 -3.99
CA LYS A 200 8.81 19.01 -3.24
C LYS A 200 9.89 18.02 -3.63
N LEU A 201 10.20 17.94 -4.93
CA LEU A 201 11.22 17.04 -5.45
C LEU A 201 12.62 17.43 -4.91
N LYS A 202 13.00 18.72 -4.95
CA LYS A 202 14.23 19.25 -4.33
C LYS A 202 14.28 18.91 -2.84
N SER A 203 13.20 19.14 -2.10
CA SER A 203 13.13 18.85 -0.66
C SER A 203 13.37 17.36 -0.34
N ASP A 204 12.82 16.47 -1.17
CA ASP A 204 12.97 15.03 -0.94
C ASP A 204 14.38 14.53 -1.30
N ILE A 205 14.99 15.06 -2.36
CA ILE A 205 16.41 14.80 -2.68
C ILE A 205 17.31 15.19 -1.50
N ILE A 206 17.10 16.38 -0.93
CA ILE A 206 17.89 16.85 0.21
C ILE A 206 17.71 15.92 1.41
N SER A 207 16.47 15.50 1.68
CA SER A 207 16.16 14.58 2.77
C SER A 207 16.80 13.21 2.57
N LEU A 208 16.82 12.69 1.35
CA LEU A 208 17.53 11.47 0.99
C LEU A 208 19.04 11.60 1.18
N PHE A 209 19.65 12.70 0.72
CA PHE A 209 21.09 12.93 0.94
C PHE A 209 21.45 12.98 2.42
N LYS A 210 20.60 13.54 3.28
CA LYS A 210 20.81 13.51 4.74
C LYS A 210 20.82 12.08 5.31
N ILE A 211 20.05 11.17 4.72
CA ILE A 211 19.97 9.77 5.16
C ILE A 211 21.15 8.96 4.61
N THR A 212 21.59 9.22 3.38
CA THR A 212 22.58 8.39 2.69
C THR A 212 24.02 8.85 2.83
N SER A 213 24.27 10.13 3.16
CA SER A 213 25.63 10.63 3.31
C SER A 213 26.24 10.09 4.61
N GLU A 214 27.50 9.66 4.55
CA GLU A 214 28.21 9.10 5.69
C GLU A 214 28.60 10.17 6.71
N ASN A 215 28.73 11.42 6.26
CA ASN A 215 29.10 12.57 7.10
C ASN A 215 28.64 13.92 6.49
N GLU A 216 28.84 15.00 7.25
CA GLU A 216 28.43 16.36 6.84
C GLU A 216 29.21 16.89 5.63
N GLU A 217 30.49 16.52 5.47
CA GLU A 217 31.30 16.96 4.33
C GLU A 217 30.77 16.37 3.02
N GLU A 218 30.48 15.06 3.01
CA GLU A 218 29.87 14.38 1.87
C GLU A 218 28.49 14.98 1.54
N PHE A 219 27.67 15.23 2.57
CA PHE A 219 26.38 15.89 2.38
C PHE A 219 26.52 17.26 1.71
N ARG A 220 27.42 18.12 2.22
CA ARG A 220 27.67 19.45 1.64
C ARG A 220 28.21 19.34 0.21
N LYS A 221 29.10 18.39 -0.06
CA LYS A 221 29.62 18.13 -1.41
C LYS A 221 28.49 17.75 -2.37
N ASN A 222 27.61 16.83 -1.96
CA ASN A 222 26.44 16.41 -2.75
C ASN A 222 25.47 17.58 -3.01
N MET A 223 25.25 18.44 -2.01
CA MET A 223 24.43 19.65 -2.15
C MET A 223 25.00 20.64 -3.18
N THR A 224 26.32 20.86 -3.16
CA THR A 224 27.00 21.77 -4.09
C THR A 224 27.01 21.21 -5.52
N ILE A 225 27.42 19.94 -5.70
CA ILE A 225 27.53 19.31 -7.04
C ILE A 225 26.19 19.32 -7.77
N ASN A 226 25.09 19.08 -7.05
CA ASN A 226 23.76 18.97 -7.64
C ASN A 226 22.97 20.29 -7.65
N ALA A 227 23.62 21.42 -7.34
CA ALA A 227 22.99 22.75 -7.27
C ALA A 227 21.69 22.76 -6.44
N LEU A 228 21.77 22.16 -5.25
CA LEU A 228 20.65 22.04 -4.30
C LEU A 228 20.71 23.08 -3.17
N GLN A 229 21.77 23.91 -3.13
CA GLN A 229 21.88 25.05 -2.22
C GLN A 229 20.89 26.18 -2.57
#